data_AF-A0AAE4MWA3-F1
#
_entry.id   AF-A0AAE4MWA3-F1
#
_cell.length_a   1.000
_cell.length_b   1.000
_cell.length_c   1.000
_cell.angle_alpha   90.00
_cell.angle_beta   90.00
_cell.angle_gamma   90.00
#
_symmetry.space_group_name_H-M   'P 1'
#
loop_
_entity.id
_entity.type
_entity.pdbx_description
1 polymer ?
#
loop_
_entity_poly.entity_id
_entity_poly.type
_entity_poly.pdbx_seq_one_letter_code
_entity_poly.pdbx_strand_id
1 'polypeptide(L)'
;RNRRVWIFADELPTLHKLPDLVEILPEARKFGGCYVFGIQSYAQLEDIYGVKPAATLFDVMNTRAFFRSPSREIAEFAAGEIGEKEILKASEQYSYGADPVRDGVSTGKEKERETLVSYS
;
A
#
# COMPACT_ATOMS: atom_id res chain seq x y z
N ARG A 1 12.64 4.76 32.08
CA ARG A 1 13.69 4.70 31.04
C ARG A 1 13.01 4.61 29.69
N ASN A 2 13.12 5.64 28.84
CA ASN A 2 12.46 5.70 27.53
C ASN A 2 13.52 5.60 26.42
N ARG A 3 14.40 4.59 26.51
CA ARG A 3 15.53 4.46 25.58
C ARG A 3 15.00 3.88 24.27
N ARG A 4 15.15 4.62 23.18
CA ARG A 4 14.90 4.13 21.83
C ARG A 4 16.21 3.91 21.10
N VAL A 5 16.36 2.76 20.45
CA VAL A 5 17.49 2.47 19.58
C VAL A 5 16.96 2.37 18.17
N TRP A 6 17.44 3.24 17.31
CA TRP A 6 17.05 3.28 15.91
C TRP A 6 18.10 2.56 15.06
N ILE A 7 17.61 1.65 14.22
CA ILE A 7 18.42 0.94 13.23
C ILE A 7 17.86 1.32 11.86
N PHE A 8 18.70 1.95 11.06
CA PHE A 8 18.41 2.29 9.67
C PHE A 8 19.25 1.36 8.81
N ALA A 9 18.57 0.52 8.04
CA ALA A 9 19.21 -0.32 7.04
C ALA A 9 18.63 0.08 5.69
N ASP A 10 19.39 0.92 4.99
CA ASP A 10 19.14 1.21 3.60
C ASP A 10 19.67 0.06 2.76
N GLU A 11 18.89 -0.33 1.76
CA GLU A 11 19.21 -1.42 0.84
C GLU A 11 19.43 -2.80 1.50
N LEU A 12 18.38 -3.32 2.14
CA LEU A 12 18.35 -4.66 2.75
C LEU A 12 18.94 -5.80 1.88
N PRO A 13 18.78 -5.82 0.53
CA PRO A 13 19.39 -6.85 -0.31
C PRO A 13 20.90 -6.93 -0.26
N THR A 14 21.59 -5.82 -0.02
CA THR A 14 23.06 -5.79 0.05
C THR A 14 23.60 -6.48 1.30
N LEU A 15 22.78 -6.57 2.35
CA LEU A 15 23.18 -7.08 3.66
C LEU A 15 23.13 -8.62 3.74
N HIS A 16 22.76 -9.29 2.65
CA HIS A 16 22.36 -10.70 2.62
C HIS A 16 21.23 -11.01 3.64
N LYS A 17 20.78 -12.26 3.68
CA LYS A 17 19.73 -12.67 4.61
C LYS A 17 20.24 -12.56 6.05
N LEU A 18 19.74 -11.57 6.79
CA LEU A 18 19.96 -11.50 8.24
C LEU A 18 19.24 -12.67 8.92
N PRO A 19 19.96 -13.56 9.62
CA PRO A 19 19.33 -14.62 10.39
C PRO A 19 18.46 -14.01 11.49
N ASP A 20 17.30 -14.61 11.73
CA ASP A 20 16.36 -14.29 12.83
C ASP A 20 15.76 -12.88 12.82
N LEU A 21 15.93 -12.10 11.75
CA LEU A 21 15.39 -10.73 11.67
C LEU A 21 13.88 -10.69 11.92
N VAL A 22 13.15 -11.67 11.38
CA VAL A 22 11.69 -11.80 11.49
C VAL A 22 11.26 -12.03 12.95
N GLU A 23 12.07 -12.74 13.74
CA GLU A 23 11.78 -13.04 15.15
C GLU A 23 12.21 -11.89 16.07
N ILE A 24 13.36 -11.27 15.78
CA ILE A 24 13.95 -10.21 16.60
C ILE A 24 13.13 -8.93 16.54
N LEU A 25 12.54 -8.59 15.39
CA LEU A 25 11.81 -7.32 15.22
C LEU A 25 10.65 -7.14 16.22
N PRO A 26 9.72 -8.10 16.36
CA PRO A 26 8.68 -8.04 17.39
C PRO A 26 9.22 -7.94 18.82
N GLU A 27 10.31 -8.65 19.12
CA GLU A 27 10.89 -8.67 20.46
C GLU A 27 11.58 -7.34 20.78
N ALA A 28 12.42 -6.85 19.88
CA ALA A 28 13.13 -5.60 20.02
C ALA A 28 12.18 -4.40 20.20
N ARG A 29 10.98 -4.45 19.61
CA ARG A 29 9.92 -3.45 19.84
C ARG A 29 9.57 -3.30 21.34
N LYS A 30 9.56 -4.39 22.10
CA LYS A 30 9.28 -4.37 23.56
C LYS A 30 10.38 -3.63 24.35
N PHE A 31 11.60 -3.63 23.82
CA PHE A 31 12.77 -3.02 24.45
C PHE A 31 13.13 -1.63 23.89
N GLY A 32 12.26 -1.05 23.05
CA GLY A 32 12.47 0.27 22.44
C GLY A 32 13.29 0.25 21.14
N GLY A 33 13.46 -0.90 20.50
CA GLY A 33 14.03 -1.01 19.16
C GLY A 33 13.08 -0.44 18.10
N CYS A 34 13.62 0.41 17.24
CA CYS A 34 12.93 1.01 16.09
C CYS A 34 13.73 0.68 14.83
N TYR A 35 13.10 0.04 13.87
CA TYR A 35 13.78 -0.42 12.66
C TYR A 35 13.14 0.26 11.45
N VAL A 36 13.99 0.74 10.56
CA VAL A 36 13.60 1.36 9.30
C VAL A 36 14.39 0.67 8.21
N PHE A 37 13.67 0.05 7.27
CA PHE A 37 14.23 -0.68 6.15
C PHE A 37 13.91 0.03 4.84
N GLY A 38 14.94 0.25 4.03
CA GLY A 38 14.80 0.63 2.63
C GLY A 38 14.83 -0.61 1.75
N ILE A 39 13.76 -0.84 0.98
CA ILE A 39 13.71 -1.89 -0.05
C ILE A 39 13.27 -1.26 -1.37
N GLN A 40 13.81 -1.74 -2.50
CA GLN A 40 13.43 -1.22 -3.82
C GLN A 40 12.13 -1.87 -4.32
N SER A 41 11.92 -3.16 -4.01
CA SER A 41 10.71 -3.88 -4.36
C SER A 41 10.40 -4.98 -3.35
N TYR A 42 9.12 -5.38 -3.29
CA TYR A 42 8.71 -6.53 -2.50
C TYR A 42 9.29 -7.84 -3.05
N ALA A 43 9.43 -7.97 -4.37
CA ALA A 43 10.06 -9.14 -5.00
C ALA A 43 11.51 -9.37 -4.51
N GLN A 44 12.31 -8.31 -4.37
CA GLN A 44 13.65 -8.43 -3.79
C GLN A 44 13.61 -8.97 -2.35
N LEU A 45 12.60 -8.58 -1.57
CA LEU A 45 12.43 -9.07 -0.21
C LEU A 45 12.11 -10.58 -0.20
N GLU A 46 11.25 -11.03 -1.10
CA GLU A 46 10.94 -12.45 -1.29
C GLU A 46 12.17 -13.25 -1.76
N ASP A 47 13.01 -12.69 -2.62
CA ASP A 47 14.24 -13.35 -3.08
C ASP A 47 15.22 -13.61 -1.93
N ILE A 48 15.33 -12.68 -0.98
CA ILE A 48 16.28 -12.79 0.15
C ILE A 48 15.73 -13.67 1.27
N TYR A 49 14.46 -13.44 1.65
CA TYR A 49 13.88 -14.04 2.85
C TYR A 49 13.01 -15.27 2.54
N GLY A 50 12.56 -15.42 1.30
CA GLY A 50 11.51 -16.33 0.87
C GLY A 50 10.12 -15.70 1.02
N VAL A 51 9.15 -16.23 0.29
CA VAL A 51 7.75 -15.74 0.27
C VAL A 51 7.13 -15.63 1.67
N LYS A 52 7.21 -16.70 2.48
CA LYS A 52 6.60 -16.70 3.83
C LYS A 52 7.27 -15.72 4.79
N PRO A 53 8.61 -15.75 4.97
CA PRO A 53 9.24 -14.84 5.91
C PRO A 53 9.21 -13.38 5.45
N ALA A 54 9.21 -13.11 4.14
CA ALA A 54 9.00 -11.77 3.60
C ALA A 54 7.62 -11.22 3.96
N ALA A 55 6.56 -12.02 3.79
CA ALA A 55 5.21 -11.62 4.19
C ALA A 55 5.12 -11.34 5.70
N THR A 56 5.70 -12.20 6.54
CA THR A 56 5.74 -11.96 8.00
C THR A 56 6.52 -10.70 8.36
N LEU A 57 7.67 -10.48 7.71
CA LEU A 57 8.47 -9.27 7.91
C LEU A 57 7.70 -8.02 7.51
N PHE A 58 6.98 -8.08 6.39
CA PHE A 58 6.17 -6.98 5.90
C PHE A 58 4.98 -6.68 6.82
N ASP A 59 4.36 -7.71 7.40
CA ASP A 59 3.24 -7.57 8.35
C ASP A 59 3.66 -6.87 9.65
N VAL A 60 4.85 -7.17 10.19
CA VAL A 60 5.32 -6.51 11.42
C VAL A 60 5.68 -5.03 11.22
N MET A 61 5.93 -4.61 9.97
CA MET A 61 6.19 -3.22 9.59
C MET A 61 4.90 -2.41 9.46
N ASN A 62 4.49 -1.78 10.57
CA ASN A 62 3.23 -1.04 10.68
C ASN A 62 3.23 0.32 9.96
N THR A 63 4.40 0.95 9.79
CA THR A 63 4.53 2.24 9.09
C THR A 63 5.18 1.98 7.75
N ARG A 64 4.45 2.24 6.67
CA ARG A 64 4.87 1.99 5.30
C ARG A 64 4.89 3.31 4.54
N ALA A 65 5.97 3.55 3.80
CA ALA A 65 6.09 4.68 2.90
C ALA A 65 6.35 4.14 1.48
N PHE A 66 5.43 4.43 0.57
CA PHE A 66 5.54 4.03 -0.83
C PHE A 66 6.04 5.22 -1.65
N PHE A 67 7.16 5.02 -2.36
CA PHE A 67 7.69 5.98 -3.31
C PHE A 67 7.32 5.59 -4.74
N ARG A 68 7.69 6.41 -5.73
CA ARG A 68 7.39 6.14 -7.14
C ARG A 68 7.94 4.78 -7.55
N SER A 69 7.05 3.88 -7.97
CA SER A 69 7.41 2.62 -8.61
C SER A 69 7.37 2.75 -10.13
N PRO A 70 8.39 2.27 -10.87
CA PRO A 70 8.35 2.18 -12.32
C PRO A 70 7.59 0.94 -12.82
N SER A 71 7.37 -0.07 -11.99
CA SER A 71 6.70 -1.33 -12.37
C SER A 71 5.21 -1.31 -12.01
N ARG A 72 4.36 -1.76 -12.95
CA ARG A 72 2.91 -1.92 -12.77
C ARG A 72 2.57 -2.84 -11.61
N GLU A 73 3.25 -3.98 -11.49
CA GLU A 73 2.96 -4.98 -10.45
C GLU A 73 3.16 -4.40 -9.04
N ILE A 74 4.26 -3.68 -8.83
CA ILE A 74 4.56 -3.01 -7.56
C ILE A 74 3.58 -1.84 -7.32
N ALA A 75 3.12 -1.16 -8.38
CA ALA A 75 2.14 -0.10 -8.25
C ALA A 75 0.75 -0.62 -7.87
N GLU A 76 0.31 -1.74 -8.45
CA GLU A 76 -0.92 -2.42 -8.06
C GLU A 76 -0.83 -2.93 -6.62
N PHE A 77 0.32 -3.51 -6.23
CA PHE A 77 0.60 -3.89 -4.85
C PHE A 77 0.50 -2.69 -3.90
N ALA A 78 1.18 -1.58 -4.20
CA ALA A 78 1.14 -0.38 -3.37
C ALA A 78 -0.27 0.24 -3.31
N ALA A 79 -1.01 0.24 -4.41
CA ALA A 79 -2.39 0.72 -4.44
C ALA A 79 -3.31 -0.14 -3.55
N GLY A 80 -3.16 -1.47 -3.60
CA GLY A 80 -3.88 -2.39 -2.71
C GLY A 80 -3.53 -2.18 -1.23
N GLU A 81 -2.26 -1.94 -0.91
CA GLU A 81 -1.78 -1.68 0.45
C GLU A 81 -2.23 -0.33 1.01
N ILE A 82 -2.33 0.71 0.18
CA ILE A 82 -2.84 2.03 0.57
C ILE A 82 -4.38 2.00 0.73
N GLY A 83 -5.05 1.24 -0.14
CA GLY A 83 -6.49 1.01 -0.11
C GLY A 83 -7.31 1.85 -1.07
N GLU A 84 -8.62 1.70 -0.95
CA GLU A 84 -9.64 2.31 -1.81
C GLU A 84 -10.50 3.29 -1.03
N LYS A 85 -11.03 4.29 -1.74
CA LYS A 85 -12.10 5.17 -1.24
C LYS A 85 -13.43 4.79 -1.90
N GLU A 86 -14.48 4.77 -1.09
CA GLU A 86 -15.85 4.72 -1.60
C GLU A 86 -16.35 6.14 -1.86
N ILE A 87 -16.72 6.44 -3.11
CA ILE A 87 -17.30 7.72 -3.49
C ILE A 87 -18.75 7.50 -3.94
N LEU A 88 -19.63 8.38 -3.47
CA LEU A 88 -20.97 8.55 -4.01
C LEU A 88 -20.90 9.54 -5.17
N LYS A 89 -20.86 9.03 -6.41
CA LYS A 89 -20.99 9.88 -7.60
C LYS A 89 -22.47 10.18 -7.83
N ALA A 90 -22.81 11.46 -7.92
CA ALA A 90 -24.07 11.87 -8.49
C ALA A 90 -24.00 11.63 -10.00
N SER A 91 -24.85 10.74 -10.50
CA SER A 91 -24.98 10.42 -11.92
C SER A 91 -26.22 11.14 -12.43
N GLU A 92 -26.03 12.16 -13.26
CA GLU A 92 -27.13 12.83 -13.96
C GLU A 92 -27.26 12.23 -15.35
N GLN A 93 -28.35 11.51 -15.59
CA GLN A 93 -28.70 11.04 -16.92
C GLN A 93 -29.66 12.04 -17.58
N TYR A 94 -29.18 12.66 -18.66
CA TYR A 94 -29.97 13.52 -19.51
C TYR A 94 -30.60 12.68 -20.62
N SER A 95 -31.92 12.49 -20.58
CA SER A 95 -32.66 11.89 -21.70
C SER A 95 -33.19 13.00 -22.60
N TYR A 96 -32.56 13.22 -23.75
CA TYR A 96 -33.10 14.10 -24.79
C TYR A 96 -34.09 13.30 -25.66
N GLY A 97 -35.38 13.59 -25.50
CA GLY A 97 -36.42 13.09 -26.40
C GLY A 97 -36.49 13.93 -27.68
N ALA A 98 -36.95 13.35 -28.79
CA ALA A 98 -37.13 14.06 -30.07
C ALA A 98 -38.30 15.09 -30.08
N ASP A 99 -38.96 15.30 -28.94
CA ASP A 99 -40.18 16.11 -28.79
C ASP A 99 -39.91 17.23 -27.75
N PRO A 100 -40.01 18.53 -28.08
CA PRO A 100 -39.48 19.64 -27.29
C PRO A 100 -40.20 19.93 -25.95
N VAL A 101 -41.13 19.06 -25.51
CA VAL A 101 -42.01 19.33 -24.35
C VAL A 101 -41.66 18.48 -23.11
N ARG A 102 -40.68 17.58 -23.15
CA ARG A 102 -40.30 16.80 -21.96
C ARG A 102 -38.82 16.41 -21.91
N ASP A 103 -38.00 17.33 -21.41
CA ASP A 103 -36.68 16.99 -20.90
C ASP A 103 -36.82 16.46 -19.47
N GLY A 104 -36.53 15.18 -19.28
CA GLY A 104 -36.44 14.55 -17.96
C GLY A 104 -35.00 14.52 -17.49
N VAL A 105 -34.70 15.13 -16.34
CA VAL A 105 -33.44 14.94 -15.64
C VAL A 105 -33.65 13.83 -14.61
N SER A 106 -32.95 12.71 -14.78
CA SER A 106 -32.91 11.65 -13.77
C SER A 106 -31.58 11.71 -13.04
N THR A 107 -31.62 12.00 -11.74
CA THR A 107 -30.43 12.00 -10.89
C THR A 107 -30.37 10.70 -10.09
N GLY A 108 -29.42 9.83 -10.43
CA GLY A 108 -29.05 8.65 -9.66
C GLY A 108 -27.88 8.95 -8.72
N LYS A 109 -27.79 8.25 -7.58
CA LYS A 109 -26.57 8.20 -6.78
C LYS A 109 -25.94 6.83 -6.98
N GLU A 110 -24.80 6.79 -7.63
CA GLU A 110 -24.05 5.56 -7.86
C GLU A 110 -22.88 5.47 -6.87
N LYS A 111 -22.72 4.31 -6.25
CA LYS A 111 -21.59 4.02 -5.36
C LYS A 111 -20.47 3.42 -6.20
N GLU A 112 -19.33 4.09 -6.26
CA GLU A 112 -18.14 3.61 -6.97
C GLU A 112 -16.97 3.48 -5.99
N ARG A 113 -16.19 2.40 -6.13
CA ARG A 113 -14.93 2.20 -5.41
C ARG A 113 -13.78 2.61 -6.32
N GLU A 114 -13.01 3.59 -5.89
CA GLU A 114 -11.82 4.07 -6.61
C GLU A 114 -10.58 3.84 -5.74
N THR A 115 -9.49 3.31 -6.32
CA THR A 115 -8.19 3.25 -5.64
C THR A 115 -7.70 4.64 -5.29
N LEU A 116 -7.07 4.81 -4.12
CA LEU A 116 -6.54 6.11 -3.70
C LEU A 116 -5.36 6.58 -4.54
N VAL A 117 -4.65 5.64 -5.15
CA VAL A 117 -3.54 5.89 -6.07
C VAL A 117 -3.85 5.19 -7.38
N SER A 118 -3.74 5.94 -8.49
CA SER A 118 -3.84 5.41 -9.84
C SER A 118 -2.44 5.15 -10.41
N TYR A 119 -2.28 4.05 -11.14
CA TYR A 119 -1.13 3.86 -12.00
C TYR A 119 -1.31 4.73 -13.25
N SER A 120 -0.45 5.75 -13.42
CA SER A 120 -0.40 6.63 -14.60
C SER A 120 1.02 6.90 -15.07
#